data_AF-A0A951W4B8-F1
#
_entry.id   AF-A0A951W4B8-F1
#
_cell.length_a   1.000
_cell.length_b   1.000
_cell.length_c   1.000
_cell.angle_alpha   90.00
_cell.angle_beta   90.00
_cell.angle_gamma   90.00
#
_symmetry.space_group_name_H-M   'P 1'
#
loop_
_entity.id
_entity.type
_entity.pdbx_description
1 polymer ?
#
loop_
_entity_poly.entity_id
_entity_poly.type
_entity_poly.pdbx_seq_one_letter_code
_entity_poly.pdbx_strand_id
1 'polypeptide(L)'
;MLSVLSRKELEARLLARAFRDDFYLKRLAAEPKRLIEEEVGATLPETLEITVLEETDRTAYLVLPVNPSGNVGDTANDKNAELLLDDVRPTVLDREKTVAVIRRAWADGDFALRLAADPMETLKSEMRLVLPANLDLRVVWETADRLFIVLPSLNRLPVYDWDIPEAEFDSVADSSHVLGTRNSKGAVCPTWKCPKVMVPGVVTFLD
;
A
#
# COMPACT_ATOMS: atom_id res chain seq x y z
N MET A 1 4.93 6.91 -25.33
CA MET A 1 5.81 5.89 -24.75
C MET A 1 5.07 5.36 -23.54
N LEU A 2 4.54 4.13 -23.59
CA LEU A 2 3.87 3.55 -22.43
C LEU A 2 4.93 3.36 -21.34
N SER A 3 4.88 4.17 -20.28
CA SER A 3 5.66 3.85 -19.09
C SER A 3 5.14 2.51 -18.56
N VAL A 4 6.05 1.56 -18.37
CA VAL A 4 5.72 0.35 -17.63
C VAL A 4 5.44 0.81 -16.21
N LEU A 5 4.16 0.83 -15.80
CA LEU A 5 3.77 1.19 -14.44
C LEU A 5 4.53 0.31 -13.45
N SER A 6 5.15 0.94 -12.44
CA SER A 6 5.76 0.18 -11.36
C SER A 6 4.69 -0.57 -10.57
N ARG A 7 5.07 -1.65 -9.89
CA ARG A 7 4.16 -2.43 -9.05
C ARG A 7 3.44 -1.53 -8.03
N LYS A 8 4.19 -0.64 -7.41
CA LYS A 8 3.68 0.34 -6.45
C LYS A 8 2.67 1.31 -7.06
N GLU A 9 2.95 1.84 -8.26
CA GLU A 9 2.02 2.73 -8.97
C GLU A 9 0.71 2.02 -9.32
N LEU A 10 0.82 0.77 -9.81
CA LEU A 10 -0.34 -0.06 -10.11
C LEU A 10 -1.19 -0.29 -8.85
N GLU A 11 -0.57 -0.69 -7.74
CA GLU A 11 -1.29 -0.90 -6.48
C GLU A 11 -1.95 0.37 -5.97
N ALA A 12 -1.25 1.50 -6.00
CA ALA A 12 -1.81 2.79 -5.62
C ALA A 12 -3.05 3.10 -6.47
N ARG A 13 -2.99 2.88 -7.79
CA ARG A 13 -4.11 3.11 -8.72
C ARG A 13 -5.30 2.20 -8.43
N LEU A 14 -5.06 0.90 -8.24
CA LEU A 14 -6.09 -0.09 -7.90
C LEU A 14 -6.79 0.29 -6.60
N LEU A 15 -6.04 0.60 -5.54
CA LEU A 15 -6.59 1.02 -4.25
C LEU A 15 -7.35 2.34 -4.35
N ALA A 16 -6.80 3.31 -5.08
CA ALA A 16 -7.42 4.61 -5.28
C ALA A 16 -8.82 4.49 -5.89
N ARG A 17 -8.98 3.60 -6.87
CA ARG A 17 -10.26 3.34 -7.52
C ARG A 17 -11.17 2.48 -6.65
N ALA A 18 -10.64 1.44 -6.02
CA ALA A 18 -11.41 0.55 -5.16
C ALA A 18 -12.06 1.27 -3.97
N PHE A 19 -11.41 2.27 -3.37
CA PHE A 19 -12.03 3.04 -2.28
C PHE A 19 -13.06 4.08 -2.72
N ARG A 20 -13.20 4.34 -4.02
CA ARG A 20 -14.20 5.27 -4.58
C ARG A 20 -15.38 4.56 -5.25
N ASP A 21 -15.22 3.28 -5.56
CA ASP A 21 -16.22 2.47 -6.25
C ASP A 21 -16.34 1.09 -5.62
N ASP A 22 -17.41 0.88 -4.86
CA ASP A 22 -17.72 -0.39 -4.19
C ASP A 22 -17.88 -1.56 -5.18
N PHE A 23 -18.34 -1.32 -6.41
CA PHE A 23 -18.41 -2.36 -7.44
C PHE A 23 -17.01 -2.73 -7.92
N TYR A 24 -16.14 -1.75 -8.10
CA TYR A 24 -14.74 -1.98 -8.42
C TYR A 24 -14.03 -2.75 -7.30
N LEU A 25 -14.24 -2.38 -6.03
CA LEU A 25 -13.68 -3.10 -4.88
C LEU A 25 -14.11 -4.57 -4.85
N LYS A 26 -15.42 -4.84 -5.01
CA LYS A 26 -15.95 -6.21 -5.08
C LYS A 26 -15.35 -6.99 -6.24
N ARG A 27 -15.18 -6.34 -7.39
CA ARG A 27 -14.58 -6.95 -8.57
C ARG A 27 -13.09 -7.22 -8.39
N LEU A 28 -12.35 -6.30 -7.76
CA LEU A 28 -10.94 -6.50 -7.39
C LEU A 28 -10.78 -7.71 -6.46
N ALA A 29 -11.66 -7.87 -5.47
CA ALA A 29 -11.64 -9.02 -4.58
C ALA A 29 -12.00 -10.34 -5.29
N ALA A 30 -12.91 -10.32 -6.27
CA ALA A 30 -13.40 -11.52 -6.95
C ALA A 30 -12.54 -11.97 -8.16
N GLU A 31 -12.06 -11.02 -8.96
CA GLU A 31 -11.33 -11.26 -10.22
C GLU A 31 -10.07 -10.38 -10.34
N PRO A 32 -9.14 -10.39 -9.37
CA PRO A 32 -8.01 -9.44 -9.32
C PRO A 32 -7.13 -9.49 -10.57
N LYS A 33 -6.80 -10.70 -11.05
CA LYS A 33 -5.96 -10.89 -12.24
C LYS A 33 -6.53 -10.22 -13.47
N ARG A 34 -7.82 -10.46 -13.74
CA ARG A 34 -8.54 -9.89 -14.87
C ARG A 34 -8.60 -8.37 -14.78
N LEU A 35 -8.87 -7.83 -13.59
CA LEU A 35 -8.91 -6.38 -13.38
C LEU A 35 -7.55 -5.73 -13.65
N ILE A 36 -6.46 -6.38 -13.22
CA ILE A 36 -5.10 -5.88 -13.46
C ILE A 36 -4.77 -5.91 -14.95
N GLU A 37 -5.11 -6.99 -15.65
CA GLU A 37 -4.91 -7.09 -17.11
C GLU A 37 -5.62 -5.95 -17.86
N GLU A 38 -6.81 -5.55 -17.41
CA GLU A 38 -7.54 -4.40 -17.95
C GLU A 38 -6.86 -3.06 -17.66
N GLU A 39 -6.30 -2.88 -16.46
CA GLU A 39 -5.60 -1.65 -16.07
C GLU A 39 -4.26 -1.48 -16.79
N VAL A 40 -3.52 -2.57 -17.00
CA VAL A 40 -2.20 -2.53 -17.67
C VAL A 40 -2.30 -2.73 -19.18
N GLY A 41 -3.45 -3.17 -19.70
CA GLY A 41 -3.68 -3.44 -21.12
C GLY A 41 -2.86 -4.62 -21.66
N ALA A 42 -2.46 -5.56 -20.80
CA ALA A 42 -1.62 -6.70 -21.15
C ALA A 42 -2.08 -7.96 -20.40
N THR A 43 -1.90 -9.13 -21.02
CA THR A 43 -2.21 -10.43 -20.41
C THR A 43 -1.10 -10.85 -19.45
N LEU A 44 -1.48 -11.35 -18.29
CA LEU A 44 -0.57 -11.89 -17.29
C LEU A 44 -0.34 -13.40 -17.53
N PRO A 45 0.79 -13.99 -17.06
CA PRO A 45 1.05 -15.41 -17.19
C PRO A 45 -0.08 -16.26 -16.62
N GLU A 46 -0.50 -17.34 -17.29
CA GLU A 46 -1.62 -18.19 -16.84
C GLU A 46 -1.40 -18.76 -15.43
N THR A 47 -0.16 -19.13 -15.12
CA THR A 47 0.25 -19.68 -13.81
C THR A 47 0.25 -18.64 -12.69
N LEU A 48 0.18 -17.34 -13.00
CA LEU A 48 0.19 -16.30 -11.98
C LEU A 48 -1.14 -16.26 -11.22
N GLU A 49 -1.07 -16.51 -9.93
CA GLU A 49 -2.13 -16.35 -8.95
C GLU A 49 -2.01 -14.99 -8.24
N ILE A 50 -3.12 -14.25 -8.19
CA ILE A 50 -3.19 -12.97 -7.49
C ILE A 50 -4.29 -13.08 -6.44
N THR A 51 -3.93 -12.88 -5.17
CA THR A 51 -4.86 -12.96 -4.04
C THR A 51 -5.03 -11.59 -3.39
N VAL A 52 -6.27 -11.17 -3.17
CA VAL A 52 -6.56 -9.94 -2.42
C VAL A 52 -6.71 -10.28 -0.93
N LEU A 53 -6.00 -9.55 -0.08
CA LEU A 53 -5.99 -9.68 1.38
C LEU A 53 -6.57 -8.42 2.00
N GLU A 54 -7.69 -8.54 2.70
CA GLU A 54 -8.37 -7.41 3.33
C GLU A 54 -7.95 -7.25 4.80
N GLU A 55 -7.35 -6.12 5.12
CA GLU A 55 -7.08 -5.72 6.50
C GLU A 55 -8.33 -5.20 7.19
N THR A 56 -8.37 -5.39 8.50
CA THR A 56 -9.42 -4.84 9.37
C THR A 56 -8.74 -4.06 10.50
N ASP A 57 -9.51 -3.46 11.40
CA ASP A 57 -8.97 -2.76 12.58
C ASP A 57 -8.14 -3.68 13.48
N ARG A 58 -8.36 -4.99 13.37
CA ARG A 58 -7.66 -6.03 14.14
C ARG A 58 -6.79 -6.95 13.30
N THR A 59 -6.86 -6.92 11.97
CA THR A 59 -6.04 -7.79 11.12
C THR A 59 -5.06 -6.95 10.30
N ALA A 60 -3.80 -7.34 10.25
CA ALA A 60 -2.79 -6.76 9.37
C ALA A 60 -2.07 -7.87 8.60
N TYR A 61 -1.55 -7.55 7.42
CA TYR A 61 -0.73 -8.49 6.65
C TYR A 61 0.70 -7.97 6.49
N LEU A 62 1.68 -8.84 6.78
CA LEU A 62 3.07 -8.67 6.38
C LEU A 62 3.33 -9.58 5.18
N VAL A 63 3.37 -8.98 3.98
CA VAL A 63 3.68 -9.68 2.74
C VAL A 63 5.20 -9.71 2.57
N LEU A 64 5.77 -10.90 2.56
CA LEU A 64 7.20 -11.13 2.37
C LEU A 64 7.46 -11.42 0.89
N PRO A 65 8.25 -10.58 0.18
CA PRO A 65 8.56 -10.79 -1.22
C PRO A 65 9.43 -12.05 -1.41
N VAL A 66 9.35 -12.63 -2.60
CA VAL A 66 10.29 -13.67 -3.03
C VAL A 66 11.71 -13.10 -3.01
N ASN A 67 12.70 -13.88 -2.53
CA ASN A 67 14.09 -13.46 -2.61
C ASN A 67 14.50 -13.38 -4.10
N PRO A 68 14.89 -12.20 -4.63
CA PRO A 68 15.27 -12.07 -6.04
C PRO A 68 16.51 -12.89 -6.41
N SER A 69 17.30 -13.35 -5.44
CA SER A 69 18.43 -14.28 -5.66
C SER A 69 18.02 -15.75 -5.69
N GLY A 70 16.75 -16.08 -5.47
CA GLY A 70 16.20 -17.44 -5.58
C GLY A 70 16.50 -18.39 -4.41
N ASN A 71 17.37 -18.02 -3.47
CA ASN A 71 17.87 -18.91 -2.43
C ASN A 71 17.57 -18.37 -1.02
N VAL A 72 16.92 -19.16 -0.16
CA VAL A 72 16.87 -18.88 1.29
C VAL A 72 18.24 -19.25 1.87
N GLY A 73 18.90 -18.33 2.57
CA GLY A 73 20.22 -18.56 3.18
C GLY A 73 21.43 -18.14 2.33
N ASP A 74 21.27 -17.70 1.08
CA ASP A 74 22.29 -16.82 0.49
C ASP A 74 22.13 -15.47 1.16
N THR A 75 23.18 -15.02 1.85
CA THR A 75 23.26 -13.70 2.47
C THR A 75 22.59 -12.69 1.55
N ALA A 76 21.49 -12.10 2.01
CA ALA A 76 20.86 -10.97 1.34
C ALA A 76 21.94 -9.89 1.21
N ASN A 77 22.69 -9.93 0.10
CA ASN A 77 23.76 -8.98 -0.15
C ASN A 77 23.09 -7.61 -0.12
N ASP A 78 23.64 -6.67 0.65
CA ASP A 78 22.98 -5.42 1.04
C ASP A 78 22.30 -4.67 -0.12
N LYS A 79 22.80 -4.87 -1.35
CA LYS A 79 22.27 -4.35 -2.61
C LYS A 79 20.85 -4.83 -2.96
N ASN A 80 20.50 -6.09 -2.68
CA ASN A 80 19.17 -6.64 -3.02
C ASN A 80 18.08 -6.13 -2.08
N ALA A 81 18.46 -5.78 -0.85
CA ALA A 81 17.52 -5.26 0.13
C ALA A 81 17.36 -3.74 0.06
N GLU A 82 18.19 -3.04 -0.72
CA GLU A 82 17.97 -1.64 -1.10
C GLU A 82 16.91 -1.52 -2.22
N LEU A 83 16.86 -2.48 -3.15
CA LEU A 83 15.74 -2.59 -4.12
C LEU A 83 14.38 -2.74 -3.44
N LEU A 84 14.34 -3.36 -2.26
CA LEU A 84 13.11 -3.46 -1.48
C LEU A 84 12.57 -2.09 -1.07
N LEU A 85 13.43 -1.09 -0.84
CA LEU A 85 13.00 0.13 -0.18
C LEU A 85 11.93 0.91 -0.95
N ASP A 86 11.96 0.86 -2.28
CA ASP A 86 10.99 1.59 -3.10
C ASP A 86 9.68 0.83 -3.29
N ASP A 87 9.73 -0.51 -3.24
CA ASP A 87 8.59 -1.43 -3.37
C ASP A 87 8.05 -1.96 -2.02
N VAL A 88 8.68 -1.63 -0.88
CA VAL A 88 8.19 -2.03 0.43
C VAL A 88 6.82 -1.37 0.64
N ARG A 89 5.80 -2.23 0.63
CA ARG A 89 4.43 -1.84 0.94
C ARG A 89 4.37 -1.20 2.32
N PRO A 90 3.55 -0.15 2.50
CA PRO A 90 3.20 0.31 3.83
C PRO A 90 2.62 -0.86 4.62
N THR A 91 3.18 -1.13 5.81
CA THR A 91 2.65 -2.14 6.73
C THR A 91 2.39 -1.51 8.09
N VAL A 92 1.93 -2.30 9.06
CA VAL A 92 1.85 -1.89 10.46
C VAL A 92 3.23 -1.58 11.08
N LEU A 93 4.31 -2.06 10.46
CA LEU A 93 5.68 -1.75 10.84
C LEU A 93 6.17 -0.52 10.07
N ASP A 94 7.03 0.28 10.70
CA ASP A 94 7.75 1.32 9.96
C ASP A 94 8.68 0.70 8.91
N ARG A 95 9.09 1.52 7.92
CA ARG A 95 9.87 1.08 6.76
C ARG A 95 11.17 0.37 7.16
N GLU A 96 11.89 0.94 8.12
CA GLU A 96 13.18 0.40 8.58
C GLU A 96 13.00 -0.99 9.19
N LYS A 97 12.00 -1.14 10.07
CA LYS A 97 11.66 -2.43 10.68
C LYS A 97 11.18 -3.44 9.65
N THR A 98 10.34 -3.02 8.71
CA THR A 98 9.82 -3.90 7.65
C THR A 98 10.98 -4.51 6.85
N VAL A 99 11.94 -3.68 6.45
CA VAL A 99 13.13 -4.12 5.71
C VAL A 99 13.99 -5.05 6.56
N ALA A 100 14.18 -4.74 7.84
CA ALA A 100 14.93 -5.61 8.75
C ALA A 100 14.29 -7.00 8.89
N VAL A 101 12.96 -7.07 8.96
CA VAL A 101 12.22 -8.34 9.03
C VAL A 101 12.41 -9.13 7.73
N ILE A 102 12.23 -8.49 6.56
CA ILE A 102 12.40 -9.15 5.25
C ILE A 102 13.83 -9.68 5.08
N ARG A 103 14.84 -8.85 5.37
CA ARG A 103 16.25 -9.25 5.29
C ARG A 103 16.53 -10.48 6.15
N ARG A 104 16.04 -10.49 7.39
CA ARG A 104 16.24 -11.61 8.31
C ARG A 104 15.47 -12.85 7.85
N ALA A 105 14.25 -12.70 7.37
CA ALA A 105 13.44 -13.79 6.84
C ALA A 105 14.09 -14.47 5.61
N TRP A 106 14.80 -13.72 4.78
CA TRP A 106 15.57 -14.31 3.67
C TRP A 106 16.88 -14.98 4.11
N ALA A 107 17.56 -14.41 5.12
CA ALA A 107 18.85 -14.91 5.59
C ALA A 107 18.74 -16.11 6.55
N ASP A 108 17.66 -16.18 7.33
CA ASP A 108 17.43 -17.18 8.37
C ASP A 108 16.09 -17.89 8.12
N GLY A 109 16.17 -19.09 7.53
CA GLY A 109 15.01 -19.92 7.24
C GLY A 109 14.26 -20.38 8.49
N ASP A 110 14.96 -20.58 9.62
CA ASP A 110 14.31 -20.96 10.87
C ASP A 110 13.54 -19.79 11.47
N PHE A 111 14.09 -18.57 11.35
CA PHE A 111 13.36 -17.35 11.68
C PHE A 111 12.13 -17.18 10.79
N ALA A 112 12.24 -17.42 9.48
CA ALA A 112 11.09 -17.40 8.57
C ALA A 112 9.98 -18.38 8.98
N LEU A 113 10.34 -19.60 9.38
CA LEU A 113 9.39 -20.61 9.88
C LEU A 113 8.70 -20.16 11.17
N ARG A 114 9.45 -19.59 12.12
CA ARG A 114 8.88 -19.07 13.38
C ARG A 114 7.98 -17.86 13.14
N LEU A 115 8.41 -16.94 12.27
CA LEU A 115 7.66 -15.75 11.88
C LEU A 115 6.33 -16.12 11.22
N ALA A 116 6.29 -17.19 10.43
CA ALA A 116 5.05 -17.69 9.83
C ALA A 116 4.13 -18.38 10.86
N ALA A 117 4.68 -18.98 11.91
CA ALA A 117 3.92 -19.72 12.93
C ALA A 117 3.34 -18.81 14.01
N ASP A 118 4.15 -17.89 14.56
CA ASP A 118 3.73 -16.93 15.59
C ASP A 118 4.46 -15.59 15.36
N PRO A 119 3.93 -14.73 14.47
CA PRO A 119 4.59 -13.49 14.11
C PRO A 119 4.67 -12.51 15.27
N MET A 120 3.65 -12.47 16.13
CA MET A 120 3.60 -11.51 17.24
C MET A 120 4.69 -11.83 18.27
N GLU A 121 4.83 -13.10 18.68
CA GLU A 121 5.87 -13.49 19.63
C GLU A 121 7.26 -13.47 19.00
N THR A 122 7.40 -13.87 17.73
CA THR A 122 8.69 -13.85 17.02
C THR A 122 9.23 -12.43 16.90
N LEU A 123 8.41 -11.46 16.45
CA LEU A 123 8.83 -10.07 16.32
C LEU A 123 9.16 -9.43 17.68
N LYS A 124 8.41 -9.79 18.73
CA LYS A 124 8.63 -9.29 20.09
C LYS A 124 9.91 -9.85 20.72
N SER A 125 10.10 -11.17 20.70
CA SER A 125 11.20 -11.83 21.40
C SER A 125 12.54 -11.71 20.64
N GLU A 126 12.51 -11.85 19.32
CA GLU A 126 13.73 -11.91 18.51
C GLU A 126 14.15 -10.56 17.91
N MET A 127 13.20 -9.64 17.74
CA MET A 127 13.46 -8.31 17.14
C MET A 127 13.10 -7.14 18.05
N ARG A 128 12.57 -7.40 19.26
CA ARG A 128 12.14 -6.37 20.22
C ARG A 128 11.12 -5.39 19.65
N LEU A 129 10.32 -5.85 18.68
CA LEU A 129 9.28 -5.06 18.06
C LEU A 129 7.96 -5.30 18.78
N VAL A 130 7.44 -4.24 19.41
CA VAL A 130 6.17 -4.30 20.13
C VAL A 130 5.06 -3.80 19.23
N LEU A 131 4.17 -4.71 18.85
CA LEU A 131 2.95 -4.43 18.10
C LEU A 131 1.74 -4.31 19.05
N PRO A 132 0.64 -3.66 18.63
CA PRO A 132 -0.59 -3.60 19.42
C PRO A 132 -1.11 -4.99 19.80
N ALA A 133 -1.46 -5.19 21.08
CA ALA A 133 -1.83 -6.52 21.59
C ALA A 133 -3.12 -7.11 20.98
N ASN A 134 -3.98 -6.27 20.42
CA ASN A 134 -5.24 -6.65 19.77
C ASN A 134 -5.10 -6.87 18.26
N LEU A 135 -3.87 -6.91 17.74
CA LEU A 135 -3.57 -7.11 16.33
C LEU A 135 -3.32 -8.60 16.03
N ASP A 136 -4.12 -9.15 15.12
CA ASP A 136 -3.89 -10.38 14.36
C ASP A 136 -2.99 -10.06 13.16
N LEU A 137 -1.67 -10.21 13.34
CA LEU A 137 -0.71 -10.06 12.26
C LEU A 137 -0.59 -11.39 11.50
N ARG A 138 -0.78 -11.36 10.19
CA ARG A 138 -0.64 -12.52 9.30
C ARG A 138 0.54 -12.33 8.37
N VAL A 139 1.39 -13.35 8.26
CA VAL A 139 2.56 -13.32 7.39
C VAL A 139 2.29 -14.21 6.19
N VAL A 140 2.48 -13.66 4.99
CA VAL A 140 2.31 -14.39 3.73
C VAL A 140 3.53 -14.22 2.86
N TRP A 141 3.88 -15.27 2.12
CA TRP A 141 5.04 -15.29 1.24
C TRP A 141 4.62 -15.20 -0.22
N GLU A 142 5.21 -14.26 -0.95
CA GLU A 142 5.13 -14.23 -2.40
C GLU A 142 6.07 -15.28 -3.00
N THR A 143 5.65 -15.80 -4.14
CA THR A 143 6.43 -16.72 -4.97
C THR A 143 6.52 -16.15 -6.38
N ALA A 144 7.25 -16.82 -7.27
CA ALA A 144 7.34 -16.43 -8.67
C ALA A 144 5.96 -16.41 -9.39
N ASP A 145 5.02 -17.20 -8.89
CA ASP A 145 3.69 -17.42 -9.43
C ASP A 145 2.57 -16.97 -8.48
N ARG A 146 2.86 -16.44 -7.30
CA ARG A 146 1.84 -15.97 -6.35
C ARG A 146 2.15 -14.57 -5.81
N LEU A 147 1.25 -13.64 -6.10
CA LEU A 147 1.30 -12.27 -5.63
C LEU A 147 0.08 -11.97 -4.76
N PHE A 148 0.25 -11.05 -3.82
CA PHE A 148 -0.87 -10.57 -2.99
C PHE A 148 -1.17 -9.12 -3.33
N ILE A 149 -2.40 -8.65 -3.17
CA ILE A 149 -2.75 -7.22 -3.06
C ILE A 149 -3.36 -7.03 -1.68
N VAL A 150 -2.83 -6.09 -0.89
CA VAL A 150 -3.38 -5.81 0.44
C VAL A 150 -4.33 -4.62 0.35
N LEU A 151 -5.58 -4.82 0.74
CA LEU A 151 -6.56 -3.75 0.94
C LEU A 151 -6.43 -3.26 2.39
N PRO A 152 -5.87 -2.07 2.64
CA PRO A 152 -5.73 -1.56 4.00
C PRO A 152 -7.09 -1.20 4.60
N SER A 153 -7.21 -1.34 5.93
CA SER A 153 -8.36 -0.80 6.66
C SER A 153 -8.28 0.73 6.68
N LEU A 154 -9.25 1.41 6.06
CA LEU A 154 -9.34 2.88 6.07
C LEU A 154 -9.42 3.47 7.48
N ASN A 155 -9.96 2.71 8.45
CA ASN A 155 -10.03 3.11 9.85
C ASN A 155 -8.65 3.14 10.54
N ARG A 156 -7.64 2.43 10.00
CA ARG A 156 -6.26 2.42 10.53
C ARG A 156 -5.37 3.45 9.84
N LEU A 157 -5.72 3.87 8.63
CA LEU A 157 -4.98 4.90 7.93
C LEU A 157 -5.28 6.27 8.57
N PRO A 158 -4.28 7.16 8.71
CA PRO A 158 -4.60 8.56 8.93
C PRO A 158 -5.49 9.01 7.76
N VAL A 159 -6.51 9.84 8.04
CA VAL A 159 -7.45 10.33 7.02
C VAL A 159 -6.65 10.99 5.89
N TYR A 160 -6.42 10.25 4.80
CA TYR A 160 -5.82 10.77 3.58
C TYR A 160 -6.92 11.38 2.73
N ASP A 161 -6.62 12.54 2.14
CA ASP A 161 -7.51 13.27 1.22
C ASP A 161 -7.61 12.48 -0.09
N TRP A 162 -8.55 11.52 -0.13
CA TRP A 162 -8.71 10.56 -1.23
C TRP A 162 -9.54 11.14 -2.40
N ASP A 163 -9.94 12.41 -2.32
CA ASP A 163 -10.63 13.18 -3.35
C ASP A 163 -9.64 13.80 -4.36
N ILE A 164 -8.68 13.00 -4.85
CA ILE A 164 -7.79 13.42 -5.95
C ILE A 164 -8.50 13.12 -7.29
N PRO A 165 -8.80 14.13 -8.13
CA PRO A 165 -9.39 13.90 -9.45
C PRO A 165 -8.53 12.93 -10.27
N GLU A 166 -9.15 12.09 -11.10
CA GLU A 166 -8.45 11.06 -11.90
C GLU A 166 -7.27 11.63 -12.72
N ALA A 167 -7.41 12.87 -13.22
CA ALA A 167 -6.36 13.59 -13.95
C ALA A 167 -5.17 14.06 -13.09
N GLU A 168 -5.33 14.20 -11.78
CA GLU A 168 -4.22 14.47 -10.84
C GLU A 168 -3.55 13.17 -10.38
N PHE A 169 -4.21 12.02 -10.49
CA PHE A 169 -3.60 10.74 -10.15
C PHE A 169 -2.49 10.35 -11.14
N ASP A 170 -2.72 10.59 -12.44
CA ASP A 170 -1.73 10.34 -13.50
C ASP A 170 -0.49 11.27 -13.39
N SER A 171 -0.57 12.39 -12.68
CA SER A 171 0.55 13.31 -12.45
C SER A 171 1.29 13.09 -11.12
N VAL A 172 0.62 12.47 -10.13
CA VAL A 172 1.22 12.11 -8.83
C VAL A 172 2.18 10.91 -8.97
N ALA A 173 1.98 10.05 -9.96
CA ALA A 173 2.91 8.95 -10.28
C ALA A 173 4.29 9.44 -10.79
N ASP A 174 4.45 10.71 -11.16
CA ASP A 174 5.71 11.26 -11.72
C ASP A 174 6.44 12.21 -10.75
N SER A 175 5.93 12.51 -9.55
CA SER A 175 6.60 13.53 -8.73
C SER A 175 6.48 13.40 -7.22
N SER A 176 7.64 13.11 -6.63
CA SER A 176 8.00 13.41 -5.25
C SER A 176 7.79 14.90 -4.92
N HIS A 177 6.59 15.28 -4.47
CA HIS A 177 6.22 16.40 -3.56
C HIS A 177 4.81 16.89 -3.88
N VAL A 178 3.86 16.80 -2.94
CA VAL A 178 2.61 17.57 -3.02
C VAL A 178 2.38 18.35 -1.73
N LEU A 179 2.59 19.66 -1.82
CA LEU A 179 2.18 20.67 -0.85
C LEU A 179 0.89 21.33 -1.37
N GLY A 180 -0.18 21.29 -0.57
CA GLY A 180 -1.45 21.96 -0.90
C GLY A 180 -1.38 23.49 -0.85
N THR A 181 -2.35 24.16 -1.51
CA THR A 181 -2.49 25.62 -1.45
C THR A 181 -3.10 26.07 -0.12
N ARG A 182 -2.57 27.16 0.45
CA ARG A 182 -2.92 27.70 1.78
C ARG A 182 -3.80 28.94 1.66
N ASN A 183 -4.73 29.13 2.59
CA ASN A 183 -5.40 30.43 2.74
C ASN A 183 -4.45 31.50 3.33
N SER A 184 -4.90 32.76 3.40
CA SER A 184 -4.11 33.89 3.93
C SER A 184 -3.72 33.78 5.41
N LYS A 185 -4.20 32.76 6.12
CA LYS A 185 -3.83 32.41 7.51
C LYS A 185 -3.12 31.06 7.64
N GLY A 186 -2.76 30.41 6.52
CA GLY A 186 -1.99 29.16 6.52
C GLY A 186 -2.79 27.88 6.74
N ALA A 187 -4.12 27.92 6.81
CA ALA A 187 -4.94 26.72 6.91
C ALA A 187 -5.28 26.16 5.51
N VAL A 188 -5.26 24.83 5.39
CA VAL A 188 -5.67 24.08 4.21
C VAL A 188 -7.17 23.82 4.30
N CYS A 189 -7.94 24.23 3.30
CA CYS A 189 -9.38 24.00 3.23
C CYS A 189 -9.74 23.21 1.96
N PRO A 190 -10.61 22.20 2.04
CA PRO A 190 -11.18 21.54 0.86
C PRO A 190 -12.21 22.45 0.15
N THR A 191 -12.20 22.43 -1.18
CA THR A 191 -12.86 23.39 -2.09
C THR A 191 -14.38 23.48 -1.96
N TRP A 192 -15.06 22.46 -1.45
CA TRP A 192 -16.52 22.43 -1.25
C TRP A 192 -16.99 23.04 0.08
N LYS A 193 -16.07 23.37 1.00
CA LYS A 193 -16.36 24.03 2.28
C LYS A 193 -15.75 25.43 2.42
N CYS A 194 -15.14 25.97 1.38
CA CYS A 194 -14.69 27.36 1.35
C CYS A 194 -15.85 28.30 0.99
N PRO A 195 -16.33 29.16 1.90
CA PRO A 195 -17.19 30.27 1.50
C PRO A 195 -16.40 31.16 0.55
N LYS A 196 -16.96 31.44 -0.65
CA LYS A 196 -16.43 32.46 -1.56
C LYS A 196 -16.43 33.79 -0.81
N VAL A 197 -15.25 34.20 -0.35
CA VAL A 197 -14.84 35.52 0.15
C VAL A 197 -16.01 36.42 0.63
N MET A 198 -16.18 36.49 1.95
CA MET A 198 -16.99 37.53 2.58
C MET A 198 -16.19 38.85 2.55
N VAL A 199 -16.43 39.68 1.54
CA VAL A 199 -16.15 41.12 1.61
C VAL A 199 -17.41 41.78 2.16
N PRO A 200 -17.34 42.62 3.20
CA PRO A 200 -18.53 43.23 3.78
C PRO A 200 -19.08 44.31 2.85
N GLY A 201 -20.38 44.23 2.55
CA GLY A 201 -21.12 45.28 1.84
C GLY A 201 -21.67 44.82 0.50
N VAL A 202 -22.93 44.38 0.54
CA VAL A 202 -23.85 44.19 -0.60
C VAL A 202 -23.65 42.93 -1.44
N VAL A 203 -24.54 41.95 -1.25
CA VAL A 203 -25.11 41.17 -2.36
C VAL A 203 -26.59 40.93 -2.06
N THR A 204 -27.43 41.33 -2.99
CA THR A 204 -28.89 41.18 -3.04
C THR A 204 -29.31 39.72 -3.25
N PHE A 205 -30.45 39.33 -2.70
CA PHE A 205 -31.07 38.00 -2.90
C PHE A 205 -32.19 38.04 -3.95
N LEU A 206 -32.36 36.88 -4.60
CA LEU A 206 -33.46 36.39 -5.46
C LEU A 206 -33.50 36.95 -6.90
N ASP A 207 -33.74 36.16 -7.95
CA ASP A 207 -34.31 34.79 -8.06
C ASP A 207 -33.38 33.78 -8.78
#